data_AF-A0A1V4X990-F1
#
_entry.id   AF-A0A1V4X990-F1
#
_cell.length_a   1.000
_cell.length_b   1.000
_cell.length_c   1.000
_cell.angle_alpha   90.00
_cell.angle_beta   90.00
_cell.angle_gamma   90.00
#
_symmetry.space_group_name_H-M   'P 1'
#
loop_
_entity.id
_entity.type
_entity.pdbx_description
1 polymer ?
#
loop_
_entity_poly.entity_id
_entity_poly.type
_entity_poly.pdbx_seq_one_letter_code
_entity_poly.pdbx_strand_id
1 'polypeptide(L)' 'MENDQGLEEALLVEDLHTGELVVERANGEKWVLDAKKGWCPWGYEFEGKRVGLRFGAVTSVLVNDRGEQFEFWTDKQIQ' A
#
# COMPACT_ATOMS: atom_id res chain seq x y z
N MET A 1 -11.92 15.56 -13.90
CA MET A 1 -11.43 15.08 -12.58
C MET A 1 -11.64 13.58 -12.59
N GLU A 2 -10.73 12.86 -13.23
CA GLU A 2 -10.72 11.40 -13.28
C GLU A 2 -9.57 10.95 -12.37
N ASN A 3 -9.83 10.09 -11.38
CA ASN A 3 -8.94 9.00 -10.92
C ASN A 3 -9.23 8.46 -9.50
N ASP A 4 -10.46 8.60 -8.99
CA ASP A 4 -10.93 7.76 -7.86
C ASP A 4 -11.43 6.37 -8.31
N GLN A 5 -11.46 6.09 -9.62
CA GLN A 5 -11.76 4.75 -10.10
C GLN A 5 -10.64 3.78 -9.68
N GLY A 6 -10.98 2.85 -8.79
CA GLY A 6 -10.09 1.78 -8.33
C GLY A 6 -9.30 2.08 -7.06
N LEU A 7 -9.57 3.20 -6.37
CA LEU A 7 -9.06 3.40 -5.01
C LEU A 7 -9.97 2.67 -4.02
N GLU A 8 -9.45 1.65 -3.36
CA GLU A 8 -10.11 0.94 -2.26
C GLU A 8 -9.50 1.32 -0.92
N GLU A 9 -10.25 1.14 0.17
CA GLU A 9 -9.71 1.27 1.51
C GLU A 9 -8.86 0.04 1.85
N ALA A 10 -7.69 0.25 2.45
CA ALA A 10 -6.80 -0.79 2.92
C ALA A 10 -6.23 -0.44 4.29
N LEU A 11 -5.76 -1.44 5.02
CA LEU A 11 -5.00 -1.26 6.25
C LEU A 11 -3.52 -1.47 5.94
N LEU A 12 -2.67 -0.51 6.28
CA LEU A 12 -1.23 -0.76 6.32
C LEU A 12 -0.94 -1.54 7.61
N VAL A 13 -0.65 -2.83 7.45
CA VAL A 13 -0.50 -3.77 8.57
C VAL A 13 0.87 -3.60 9.22
N GLU A 14 1.92 -3.54 8.41
CA GLU A 14 3.31 -3.55 8.88
C GLU A 14 4.25 -2.88 7.86
N ASP A 15 5.25 -2.13 8.35
CA ASP A 15 6.42 -1.71 7.59
C ASP A 15 7.59 -2.63 7.96
N LEU A 16 8.09 -3.42 7.01
CA LEU A 16 9.15 -4.41 7.27
C LEU A 16 10.55 -3.79 7.42
N HIS A 17 10.67 -2.46 7.33
CA HIS A 17 11.91 -1.69 7.42
C HIS A 17 12.98 -2.06 6.38
N THR A 18 12.61 -2.85 5.37
CA THR A 18 13.44 -3.27 4.23
C THR A 18 13.03 -2.59 2.92
N GLY A 19 11.99 -1.75 2.95
CA GLY A 19 11.34 -1.20 1.75
C GLY A 19 10.03 -1.91 1.41
N GLU A 20 9.75 -3.02 2.06
CA GLU A 20 8.50 -3.77 1.89
C GLU A 20 7.44 -3.33 2.92
N LEU A 21 6.19 -3.26 2.48
CA LEU A 21 5.01 -3.02 3.31
C LEU A 21 4.03 -4.18 3.20
N VAL A 22 3.36 -4.50 4.30
CA VAL A 22 2.21 -5.42 4.30
C VAL A 22 0.93 -4.60 4.32
N VAL A 23 0.02 -4.89 3.39
CA VAL A 23 -1.30 -4.27 3.34
C VAL A 23 -2.40 -5.31 3.36
N GLU A 24 -3.46 -5.03 4.11
CA GLU A 24 -4.71 -5.79 4.07
C GLU A 24 -5.74 -5.00 3.26
N ARG A 25 -6.21 -5.59 2.17
CA ARG A 25 -7.19 -5.02 1.25
C ARG A 25 -8.59 -5.05 1.87
N ALA A 26 -9.52 -4.26 1.32
CA ALA A 26 -10.94 -4.27 1.74
C ALA A 26 -11.61 -5.65 1.66
N ASN A 27 -11.12 -6.55 0.81
CA ASN A 27 -11.62 -7.92 0.68
C ASN A 27 -10.98 -8.91 1.68
N GLY A 28 -10.12 -8.44 2.59
CA GLY A 28 -9.41 -9.24 3.59
C GLY A 28 -8.12 -9.91 3.09
N GLU A 29 -7.76 -9.75 1.81
CA GLU A 29 -6.49 -10.28 1.30
C GLU A 29 -5.31 -9.46 1.80
N LYS A 30 -4.24 -10.14 2.20
CA LYS A 30 -2.98 -9.51 2.59
C LYS A 30 -1.93 -9.64 1.49
N TRP A 31 -1.23 -8.55 1.22
CA TRP A 31 -0.22 -8.48 0.19
C TRP A 31 1.04 -7.79 0.69
N VAL A 32 2.19 -8.29 0.25
CA VAL A 32 3.47 -7.60 0.36
C VAL A 32 3.65 -6.69 -0.85
N LEU A 33 4.00 -5.44 -0.58
CA LEU A 33 4.27 -4.40 -1.55
C LEU A 33 5.74 -3.96 -1.40
N ASP A 34 6.52 -4.04 -2.47
CA ASP A 34 7.95 -3.67 -2.48
C ASP A 34 8.15 -2.26 -3.08
N ALA A 35 8.75 -1.35 -2.31
CA ALA A 35 8.91 0.04 -2.68
C ALA A 35 9.78 0.22 -3.92
N LYS A 36 9.19 0.70 -5.03
CA LYS A 36 9.92 0.94 -6.29
C LYS A 36 11.10 1.90 -6.15
N LYS A 37 11.01 2.85 -5.22
CA LYS A 37 12.03 3.88 -4.96
C LYS A 37 12.84 3.59 -3.69
N GLY A 38 12.86 2.34 -3.23
CA GLY A 38 13.65 1.89 -2.08
C GLY A 38 12.88 1.89 -0.77
N TRP A 39 12.38 3.05 -0.31
CA TRP A 39 11.62 3.13 0.94
C TRP A 39 10.48 4.14 0.87
N CYS A 40 9.33 3.78 1.47
CA CYS A 40 8.18 4.65 1.59
C CYS A 40 8.35 5.56 2.81
N PRO A 41 8.49 6.89 2.65
CA PRO A 41 8.93 7.78 3.72
C PRO A 41 7.96 7.97 4.87
N TRP A 42 6.75 7.45 4.72
CA TRP A 42 5.70 7.51 5.71
C TRP A 42 5.14 6.13 6.06
N GLY A 43 5.70 5.03 5.53
CA GLY A 43 5.19 3.67 5.79
C GLY A 43 5.01 3.40 7.29
N TYR A 44 6.08 3.59 8.05
CA TYR A 44 6.10 3.49 9.51
C TYR A 44 5.09 4.41 10.24
N GLU A 45 4.79 5.61 9.70
CA GLU A 45 3.84 6.54 10.34
C GLU A 45 2.38 6.06 10.23
N PHE A 46 2.12 5.18 9.26
CA PHE A 46 0.82 4.65 8.92
C PHE A 46 0.64 3.18 9.28
N GLU A 47 1.59 2.58 9.98
CA GLU A 47 1.43 1.24 10.55
C GLU A 47 0.20 1.17 11.46
N GLY A 48 -0.67 0.18 11.20
CA GLY A 48 -1.97 0.02 11.85
C GLY A 48 -3.03 1.05 11.44
N LYS A 49 -2.77 1.89 10.43
CA LYS A 49 -3.72 2.91 9.96
C LYS A 49 -4.29 2.58 8.59
N ARG A 50 -5.46 3.16 8.32
CA ARG A 50 -6.12 3.04 7.03
C ARG A 50 -5.46 3.95 6.00
N VAL A 51 -5.31 3.42 4.80
CA VAL A 51 -4.75 4.09 3.62
C VAL A 51 -5.64 3.80 2.42
N GLY A 52 -5.59 4.66 1.41
CA GLY A 52 -6.12 4.35 0.10
C GLY A 52 -5.16 3.42 -0.65
N LEU A 53 -5.70 2.42 -1.33
CA LEU A 53 -4.94 1.49 -2.16
C LEU A 53 -5.53 1.47 -3.56
N ARG A 54 -4.69 1.71 -4.57
CA ARG A 54 -5.00 1.35 -5.96
C ARG A 54 -4.24 0.07 -6.27
N PHE A 55 -4.91 -1.06 -6.11
CA PHE A 55 -4.31 -2.38 -6.32
C PHE A 55 -4.12 -2.70 -7.80
N GLY A 56 -2.99 -3.29 -8.16
CA GLY A 56 -2.75 -3.83 -9.48
C GLY A 56 -1.87 -5.07 -9.42
N ALA A 57 -2.08 -6.03 -10.33
CA ALA A 57 -1.39 -7.32 -10.30
C ALA A 57 0.15 -7.23 -10.45
N VAL A 58 0.66 -6.11 -10.99
CA VAL A 58 2.11 -5.85 -11.13
C VAL A 58 2.55 -4.72 -10.22
N THR A 59 1.73 -3.68 -10.09
CA THR A 59 2.06 -2.45 -9.39
C THR A 59 0.87 -1.97 -8.58
N SER A 60 1.13 -1.52 -7.36
CA SER A 60 0.12 -0.93 -6.49
C SER A 60 0.55 0.46 -6.05
N VAL A 61 -0.43 1.32 -5.77
CA VAL A 61 -0.19 2.67 -5.23
C VAL A 61 -0.90 2.80 -3.90
N LEU A 62 -0.17 3.20 -2.87
CA LEU A 62 -0.77 3.61 -1.60
C LEU A 62 -0.90 5.12 -1.55
N VAL A 63 -1.98 5.59 -0.93
CA VAL A 63 -2.31 7.00 -0.72
C VAL A 63 -2.63 7.20 0.76
N ASN A 64 -1.90 8.05 1.46
CA ASN A 64 -2.18 8.33 2.87
C ASN A 64 -3.24 9.45 3.05
N ASP A 65 -3.61 9.74 4.30
CA ASP A 65 -4.63 10.74 4.64
C ASP A 65 -4.21 12.19 4.31
N ARG A 66 -2.91 12.44 4.16
CA ARG A 66 -2.33 13.71 3.68
C ARG A 66 -2.39 13.84 2.15
N GLY A 67 -2.84 12.79 1.44
CA GLY A 67 -2.88 12.72 -0.02
C GLY A 67 -1.54 12.40 -0.67
N GLU A 68 -0.52 12.02 0.11
CA GLU A 68 0.77 11.60 -0.42
C GLU A 68 0.65 10.20 -1.02
N GLN A 69 1.25 10.00 -2.21
CA GLN A 69 1.18 8.74 -2.93
C GLN A 69 2.56 8.09 -3.01
N PHE A 70 2.58 6.76 -2.94
CA PHE A 70 3.79 5.99 -3.15
C PHE A 70 3.50 4.72 -3.96
N GLU A 71 4.38 4.41 -4.92
CA GLU A 71 4.22 3.28 -5.83
C GLU A 71 5.11 2.11 -5.43
N PHE A 72 4.54 0.92 -5.53
CA PHE A 72 5.14 -0.35 -5.15
C PHE A 72 5.04 -1.36 -6.29
N TRP A 73 5.95 -2.33 -6.30
CA TRP A 73 5.72 -3.61 -6.96
C TRP A 73 4.76 -4.44 -6.09
N THR A 74 3.79 -5.07 -6.73
CA THR A 74 2.92 -6.04 -6.06
C THR A 74 3.66 -7.38 -6.04
N ASP A 75 4.26 -7.72 -4.90
CA ASP A 75 5.14 -8.89 -4.79
C ASP A 75 4.33 -10.18 -4.66
N LYS A 76 3.78 -10.43 -3.47
CA LYS A 76 3.09 -11.70 -3.17
C LYS A 76 1.93 -11.51 -2.21
N GLN A 77 0.94 -12.37 -2.37
CA GLN A 77 -0.14 -12.54 -1.38
C GLN A 77 0.37 -13.37 -0.20
N ILE A 78 -0.08 -13.05 1.00
CA ILE A 78 0.20 -13.80 2.23
C ILE A 78 -1.10 -14.20 2.94
N GLN A 79 -1.03 -15.21 3.82
CA GLN A 79 -2.15 -15.68 4.65
C GLN A 79 -2.22 -14.93 5.98
#